data_AF-A0AAU6WNG7-F1
#
_entry.id   AF-A0AAU6WNG7-F1
#
_cell.length_a   1.000
_cell.length_b   1.000
_cell.length_c   1.000
_cell.angle_alpha   90.00
_cell.angle_beta   90.00
_cell.angle_gamma   90.00
#
_symmetry.space_group_name_H-M   'P 1'
#
loop_
_entity.id
_entity.type
_entity.pdbx_description
1 polymer ?
#
loop_
_entity_poly.entity_id
_entity_poly.type
_entity_poly.pdbx_seq_one_letter_code
_entity_poly.pdbx_strand_id
1 'polypeptide(L)'
;MYKIVEKGLPWPLASFHNQRSFLGIDNLNYLILQMLLKEDLPSGIYNFADDKALSTNELIQIINKALSKKAKFWNIPKSLLEKTAFLGDKLKLPLNSERLEKLTESYVVSNQKIKAALGIEKLPFSAEEGLIKTIKSFQKEK
;
A
#
# COMPACT_ATOMS: atom_id res chain seq x y z
N MET A 1 -10.52 3.16 0.24
CA MET A 1 -9.96 3.08 -1.13
C MET A 1 -10.66 2.01 -1.97
N TYR A 2 -10.57 0.71 -1.63
CA TYR A 2 -11.18 -0.39 -2.40
C TYR A 2 -12.64 -0.12 -2.83
N LYS A 3 -13.54 0.20 -1.89
CA LYS A 3 -14.96 0.47 -2.18
C LYS A 3 -15.20 1.60 -3.21
N ILE A 4 -14.32 2.60 -3.28
CA ILE A 4 -14.44 3.70 -4.25
C ILE A 4 -14.19 3.15 -5.66
N VAL A 5 -13.11 2.37 -5.81
CA VAL A 5 -12.74 1.73 -7.07
C VAL A 5 -13.75 0.66 -7.47
N GLU A 6 -14.20 -0.14 -6.51
CA GLU A 6 -15.24 -1.15 -6.69
C GLU A 6 -16.54 -0.54 -7.22
N LYS A 7 -16.93 0.64 -6.73
CA LYS A 7 -18.08 1.40 -7.25
C LYS A 7 -17.83 2.11 -8.58
N GLY A 8 -16.60 2.08 -9.11
CA GLY A 8 -16.24 2.73 -10.38
C GLY A 8 -16.15 4.26 -10.30
N LEU A 9 -16.03 4.80 -9.07
CA LEU A 9 -15.90 6.23 -8.82
C LEU A 9 -14.45 6.70 -9.10
N PRO A 10 -14.25 7.91 -9.65
CA PRO A 10 -12.92 8.48 -9.83
C PRO A 10 -12.18 8.69 -8.50
N TRP A 11 -10.87 8.43 -8.50
CA TRP A 11 -10.01 8.66 -7.35
C TRP A 11 -9.66 10.15 -7.21
N PRO A 12 -10.05 10.83 -6.11
CA PRO A 12 -9.95 12.29 -5.99
C PRO A 12 -8.57 12.82 -5.58
N LEU A 13 -7.67 11.95 -5.09
CA LEU A 13 -6.38 12.35 -4.54
C LEU A 13 -5.24 12.09 -5.55
N ALA A 14 -5.53 12.14 -6.85
CA ALA A 14 -4.56 11.78 -7.89
C ALA A 14 -3.37 12.75 -7.99
N SER A 15 -3.55 13.99 -7.53
CA SER A 15 -2.52 15.02 -7.49
C SER A 15 -1.46 14.80 -6.42
N PHE A 16 -1.66 13.85 -5.50
CA PHE A 16 -0.67 13.51 -4.48
C PHE A 16 0.37 12.51 -5.01
N HIS A 17 1.62 12.79 -4.67
CA HIS A 17 2.77 11.94 -4.98
C HIS A 17 3.28 11.41 -3.66
N ASN A 18 3.02 10.13 -3.40
CA ASN A 18 3.43 9.45 -2.20
C ASN A 18 4.01 8.08 -2.55
N GLN A 19 4.77 7.48 -1.64
CA GLN A 19 5.22 6.10 -1.75
C GLN A 19 5.07 5.40 -0.41
N ARG A 20 4.56 4.18 -0.41
CA ARG A 20 4.46 3.35 0.78
C ARG A 20 4.98 1.95 0.53
N SER A 21 5.73 1.42 1.49
CA SER A 21 6.05 0.00 1.54
C SER A 21 4.79 -0.80 1.92
N PHE A 22 4.57 -1.90 1.21
CA PHE A 22 3.55 -2.90 1.54
C PHE A 22 4.25 -4.17 1.99
N LEU A 23 3.49 -5.12 2.55
CA LEU A 23 3.99 -6.45 2.86
C LEU A 23 2.90 -7.47 2.56
N GLY A 24 3.09 -8.26 1.51
CA GLY A 24 2.22 -9.37 1.17
C GLY A 24 2.26 -10.46 2.25
N ILE A 25 1.11 -11.08 2.54
CA ILE A 25 1.03 -12.15 3.55
C ILE A 25 1.92 -13.36 3.22
N ASP A 26 2.06 -13.68 1.93
CA ASP A 26 2.93 -14.78 1.48
C ASP A 26 4.41 -14.44 1.73
N ASN A 27 4.83 -13.19 1.48
CA ASN A 27 6.18 -12.72 1.77
C ASN A 27 6.47 -12.64 3.27
N LEU A 28 5.48 -12.22 4.08
CA LEU A 28 5.59 -12.24 5.54
C LEU A 28 5.85 -13.66 6.05
N ASN A 29 5.04 -14.62 5.61
CA ASN A 29 5.19 -16.03 6.01
C ASN A 29 6.54 -16.60 5.55
N TYR A 30 6.95 -16.28 4.32
CA TYR A 30 8.26 -16.67 3.80
C TYR A 30 9.39 -16.12 4.67
N LEU A 31 9.39 -14.83 4.98
CA LEU A 31 10.43 -14.20 5.81
C LEU A 31 10.49 -14.82 7.21
N ILE A 32 9.34 -15.04 7.86
CA ILE A 32 9.28 -15.69 9.17
C ILE A 32 9.87 -17.11 9.10
N LEU A 33 9.47 -17.89 8.10
CA LEU A 33 9.97 -19.25 7.92
C LEU A 33 11.50 -19.27 7.70
N GLN A 34 12.01 -18.39 6.83
CA GLN A 34 13.45 -18.29 6.58
C GLN A 34 14.21 -17.88 7.84
N MET A 35 13.67 -16.99 8.66
CA MET A 35 14.28 -16.63 9.94
C MET A 35 14.32 -17.79 10.93
N LEU A 36 13.27 -18.61 10.98
CA LEU A 36 13.22 -19.78 11.86
C LEU A 36 14.21 -20.87 11.44
N LEU A 37 14.48 -21.00 10.14
CA LEU A 37 15.40 -22.01 9.59
C LEU A 37 16.88 -21.57 9.62
N LYS A 38 17.15 -20.27 9.76
CA LYS A 38 18.50 -19.71 9.75
C LYS A 38 19.11 -19.79 11.15
N GLU A 39 19.91 -20.82 11.39
CA GLU A 39 20.53 -21.11 12.71
C GLU A 39 21.42 -19.98 13.24
N ASP A 40 22.12 -19.27 12.36
CA ASP A 40 23.10 -18.23 12.68
C ASP A 40 22.57 -16.80 12.43
N LEU A 41 21.25 -16.61 12.45
CA LEU A 41 20.65 -15.28 12.24
C LEU A 41 21.00 -14.33 13.41
N PRO A 42 21.69 -13.21 13.17
CA PRO A 42 22.01 -12.28 14.25
C PRO A 42 20.76 -11.68 14.88
N SER A 43 20.74 -11.57 16.20
CA SER A 43 19.66 -10.87 16.90
C SER A 43 19.63 -9.38 16.54
N GLY A 44 18.41 -8.81 16.47
CA GLY A 44 18.22 -7.38 16.25
C GLY A 44 16.89 -7.05 15.59
N ILE A 45 16.73 -5.77 15.25
CA ILE A 45 15.52 -5.26 14.60
C ILE A 45 15.63 -5.47 13.09
N TYR A 46 14.61 -6.11 12.50
CA TYR A 46 14.49 -6.33 11.07
C TYR A 46 13.17 -5.74 10.57
N ASN A 47 13.23 -4.92 9.53
CA ASN A 47 12.04 -4.36 8.90
C ASN A 47 11.57 -5.29 7.79
N PHE A 48 10.26 -5.57 7.76
CA PHE A 48 9.66 -6.34 6.68
C PHE A 48 8.88 -5.42 5.74
N ALA A 49 9.13 -5.60 4.46
CA ALA A 49 8.38 -5.00 3.36
C ALA A 49 8.63 -5.79 2.09
N ASP A 50 7.69 -5.72 1.16
CA ASP A 50 7.88 -6.11 -0.23
C ASP A 50 8.98 -5.26 -0.88
N ASP A 51 9.60 -5.78 -1.93
CA ASP A 51 10.79 -5.16 -2.55
C ASP A 51 10.52 -3.81 -3.21
N LYS A 52 9.26 -3.52 -3.58
CA LYS A 52 8.88 -2.27 -4.23
C LYS A 52 7.82 -1.53 -3.40
N ALA A 53 8.12 -0.28 -3.06
CA ALA A 53 7.12 0.65 -2.55
C ALA A 53 6.18 1.12 -3.67
N LEU A 54 4.91 1.35 -3.33
CA LEU A 54 3.87 1.75 -4.27
C LEU A 54 3.31 3.12 -3.89
N SER A 55 3.03 3.94 -4.88
CA SER A 55 2.19 5.12 -4.71
C SER A 55 0.72 4.75 -4.53
N THR A 56 -0.06 5.65 -3.93
CA THR A 56 -1.51 5.45 -3.83
C THR A 56 -2.14 5.38 -5.22
N ASN A 57 -1.61 6.11 -6.22
CA ASN A 57 -2.09 6.03 -7.59
C ASN A 57 -1.79 4.67 -8.24
N GLU A 58 -0.59 4.10 -8.06
CA GLU A 58 -0.28 2.73 -8.51
C GLU A 58 -1.19 1.70 -7.81
N LEU A 59 -1.43 1.84 -6.51
CA LEU A 59 -2.36 0.97 -5.78
C LEU A 59 -3.77 1.02 -6.39
N ILE A 60 -4.28 2.21 -6.72
CA ILE A 60 -5.57 2.37 -7.40
C ILE A 60 -5.58 1.70 -8.77
N GLN A 61 -4.49 1.77 -9.54
CA GLN A 61 -4.36 1.06 -10.82
C GLN A 61 -4.38 -0.45 -10.63
N ILE A 62 -3.66 -0.98 -9.65
CA ILE A 62 -3.63 -2.41 -9.33
C ILE A 62 -5.02 -2.91 -8.93
N ILE A 63 -5.75 -2.14 -8.11
CA ILE A 63 -7.15 -2.49 -7.75
C ILE A 63 -8.04 -2.53 -8.99
N ASN A 64 -7.96 -1.53 -9.86
CA ASN A 64 -8.74 -1.51 -11.10
C ASN A 64 -8.38 -2.70 -12.00
N LYS A 65 -7.10 -3.00 -12.17
CA LYS A 65 -6.60 -4.16 -12.94
C LYS A 65 -7.14 -5.47 -12.38
N ALA A 66 -7.08 -5.67 -11.06
CA ALA A 66 -7.59 -6.86 -10.41
C ALA A 66 -9.11 -7.02 -10.55
N LEU A 67 -9.85 -5.91 -10.61
CA LEU A 67 -11.30 -5.87 -10.80
C LEU A 67 -11.72 -5.84 -12.29
N SER A 68 -10.79 -5.90 -13.24
CA SER A 68 -11.04 -5.73 -14.68
C SER A 68 -11.77 -4.42 -15.03
N LYS A 69 -11.44 -3.32 -14.34
CA LYS A 69 -11.99 -1.97 -14.53
C LYS A 69 -10.93 -1.01 -15.06
N LYS A 70 -11.38 0.08 -15.69
CA LYS A 70 -10.51 1.20 -16.07
C LYS A 70 -10.34 2.14 -14.88
N ALA A 71 -9.09 2.45 -14.54
CA ALA A 71 -8.79 3.44 -13.50
C ALA A 71 -9.24 4.84 -13.94
N LYS A 72 -9.87 5.57 -13.02
CA LYS A 72 -10.33 6.95 -13.21
C LYS A 72 -9.72 7.83 -12.13
N PHE A 73 -9.18 8.96 -12.52
CA PHE A 73 -8.47 9.88 -11.63
C PHE A 73 -9.03 11.29 -11.77
N TRP A 74 -9.16 11.99 -10.64
CA TRP A 74 -9.41 13.43 -10.62
C TRP A 74 -8.17 14.13 -10.07
N ASN A 75 -7.62 15.04 -10.88
CA ASN A 75 -6.52 15.91 -10.48
C ASN A 75 -7.06 17.19 -9.84
N ILE A 76 -7.60 17.03 -8.63
CA ILE A 76 -8.03 18.18 -7.82
C ILE A 76 -6.77 18.84 -7.24
N PRO A 77 -6.64 20.18 -7.27
CA PRO A 77 -5.51 20.87 -6.66
C PRO A 77 -5.34 20.51 -5.18
N LYS A 78 -4.10 20.21 -4.74
CA LYS A 78 -3.81 19.83 -3.35
C LYS A 78 -4.33 20.85 -2.34
N SER A 79 -4.11 22.14 -2.62
CA SER A 79 -4.55 23.24 -1.76
C SER A 79 -6.07 23.27 -1.55
N LEU A 80 -6.86 22.84 -2.54
CA LEU A 80 -8.31 22.72 -2.37
C LEU A 80 -8.65 21.58 -1.43
N LEU A 81 -8.01 20.42 -1.59
CA LEU A 81 -8.21 19.24 -0.74
C LEU A 81 -7.77 19.49 0.71
N GLU A 82 -6.67 20.19 0.91
CA GLU A 82 -6.18 20.60 2.24
C GLU A 82 -7.16 21.56 2.92
N LYS A 83 -7.69 22.56 2.19
CA LYS A 83 -8.70 23.47 2.72
C LYS A 83 -10.01 22.76 3.08
N THR A 84 -10.47 21.82 2.25
CA THR A 84 -11.68 21.05 2.58
C THR A 84 -11.48 20.13 3.77
N ALA A 85 -10.29 19.51 3.89
CA ALA A 85 -9.92 18.71 5.05
C ALA A 85 -9.86 19.54 6.34
N PHE A 86 -9.31 20.77 6.27
CA PHE A 86 -9.29 21.70 7.42
C PHE A 86 -10.69 22.11 7.89
N LEU A 87 -11.62 22.36 6.97
CA LEU A 87 -13.03 22.56 7.34
C LEU A 87 -13.64 21.29 7.97
N GLY A 88 -13.23 20.12 7.48
CA GLY A 88 -13.60 18.83 8.02
C GLY A 88 -13.16 18.59 9.46
N ASP A 89 -12.03 19.16 9.89
CA ASP A 89 -11.58 19.12 11.29
C ASP A 89 -12.62 19.75 12.23
N LYS A 90 -13.16 20.92 11.83
CA LYS A 90 -14.14 21.67 12.63
C LYS A 90 -15.51 21.00 12.63
N LEU A 91 -15.91 20.47 11.48
CA LEU A 91 -17.23 19.86 11.26
C LEU A 91 -17.28 18.37 11.62
N LYS A 92 -16.18 17.79 12.11
CA LYS A 92 -16.02 16.35 12.41
C LYS A 92 -16.41 15.44 11.24
N LEU A 93 -16.03 15.85 10.02
CA LEU A 93 -16.34 15.12 8.79
C LEU A 93 -15.41 13.90 8.62
N PRO A 94 -15.83 12.91 7.80
CA PRO A 94 -15.02 11.73 7.54
C PRO A 94 -13.73 12.01 6.76
N LEU A 95 -13.62 13.15 6.08
CA LEU A 95 -12.35 13.66 5.57
C LEU A 95 -11.95 14.85 6.44
N ASN A 96 -10.78 14.76 7.04
CA ASN A 96 -10.20 15.75 7.93
C ASN A 96 -8.68 15.79 7.66
N SER A 97 -7.95 16.72 8.28
CA SER A 97 -6.52 16.93 7.97
C SER A 97 -5.67 15.70 8.25
N GLU A 98 -5.89 15.04 9.40
CA GLU A 98 -5.18 13.81 9.79
C GLU A 98 -5.41 12.67 8.78
N ARG A 99 -6.66 12.46 8.34
CA ARG A 99 -6.98 11.40 7.37
C ARG A 99 -6.42 11.72 5.99
N LEU A 100 -6.43 12.99 5.58
CA LEU A 100 -5.82 13.39 4.32
C LEU A 100 -4.32 13.11 4.37
N GLU A 101 -3.64 13.52 5.44
CA GLU A 101 -2.22 13.25 5.67
C GLU A 101 -1.93 11.75 5.66
N LYS A 102 -2.64 10.94 6.44
CA LYS A 102 -2.51 9.47 6.45
C LYS A 102 -2.80 8.78 5.12
N LEU A 103 -3.46 9.43 4.17
CA LEU A 103 -3.69 8.88 2.82
C LEU A 103 -2.60 9.32 1.83
N THR A 104 -1.89 10.41 2.13
CA THR A 104 -1.05 11.15 1.18
C THR A 104 0.41 11.30 1.61
N GLU A 105 0.75 11.02 2.86
CA GLU A 105 2.14 10.92 3.32
C GLU A 105 2.83 9.69 2.68
N SER A 106 4.15 9.76 2.64
CA SER A 106 5.01 8.64 2.26
C SER A 106 5.53 7.90 3.50
N TYR A 107 5.61 6.58 3.42
CA TYR A 107 6.20 5.74 4.46
C TYR A 107 6.90 4.55 3.82
N VAL A 108 8.20 4.70 3.59
CA VAL A 108 9.03 3.69 2.92
C VAL A 108 10.01 3.13 3.93
N VAL A 109 10.00 1.81 4.10
CA VAL A 109 10.94 1.08 4.94
C VAL A 109 11.81 0.18 4.09
N SER A 110 13.08 0.06 4.47
CA SER A 110 14.04 -0.81 3.80
C SER A 110 14.00 -2.22 4.37
N ASN A 111 13.82 -3.22 3.51
CA ASN A 111 13.93 -4.64 3.83
C ASN A 111 15.35 -5.20 3.59
N GLN A 112 16.32 -4.35 3.22
CA GLN A 112 17.66 -4.80 2.84
C GLN A 112 18.37 -5.56 3.96
N LYS A 113 18.21 -5.13 5.22
CA LYS A 113 18.85 -5.77 6.37
C LYS A 113 18.44 -7.24 6.51
N ILE A 114 17.15 -7.54 6.41
CA ILE A 114 16.67 -8.92 6.55
C ILE A 114 17.05 -9.76 5.33
N LYS A 115 16.96 -9.18 4.12
CA LYS A 115 17.38 -9.84 2.89
C LYS A 115 18.86 -10.22 2.90
N ALA A 116 19.73 -9.31 3.33
CA ALA A 116 21.15 -9.58 3.49
C ALA A 116 21.42 -10.66 4.55
N ALA A 117 20.76 -10.58 5.70
CA ALA A 117 20.93 -11.55 6.79
C ALA A 117 20.46 -12.99 6.41
N LEU A 118 19.45 -13.09 5.55
CA LEU A 118 18.95 -14.36 5.04
C LEU A 118 19.61 -14.82 3.72
N GLY A 119 20.47 -13.99 3.11
CA GLY A 119 21.12 -14.31 1.82
C GLY A 119 20.16 -14.31 0.62
N ILE A 120 19.12 -13.47 0.66
CA ILE A 120 18.05 -13.41 -0.35
C ILE A 120 18.16 -12.10 -1.13
N GLU A 121 18.15 -12.16 -2.47
CA GLU A 121 18.19 -10.95 -3.30
C GLU A 121 16.80 -10.31 -3.47
N LYS A 122 15.79 -11.14 -3.68
CA LYS A 122 14.39 -10.74 -3.93
C LYS A 122 13.42 -11.65 -3.22
N LEU A 123 12.29 -11.09 -2.81
CA LEU A 123 11.20 -11.85 -2.22
C LEU A 123 10.47 -12.70 -3.27
N PRO A 124 9.83 -13.81 -2.86
CA PRO A 124 9.16 -14.74 -3.79
C PRO A 124 8.02 -14.11 -4.58
N PHE A 125 7.34 -13.11 -4.02
CA PHE A 125 6.23 -12.41 -4.67
C PHE A 125 6.49 -10.91 -4.73
N SER A 126 6.07 -10.27 -5.81
CA SER A 126 6.01 -8.81 -5.89
C SER A 126 4.82 -8.25 -5.09
N ALA A 127 4.91 -6.97 -4.71
CA ALA A 127 3.80 -6.26 -4.07
C ALA A 127 2.52 -6.29 -4.94
N GLU A 128 2.66 -6.17 -6.26
CA GLU A 128 1.53 -6.22 -7.20
C GLU A 128 0.86 -7.59 -7.19
N GLU A 129 1.62 -8.69 -7.25
CA GLU A 129 1.07 -10.05 -7.22
C GLU A 129 0.31 -10.32 -5.92
N GLY A 130 0.91 -9.95 -4.78
CA GLY A 130 0.28 -10.08 -3.46
C GLY A 130 -1.04 -9.30 -3.39
N LEU A 131 -1.03 -8.03 -3.84
CA LEU A 131 -2.23 -7.20 -3.87
C LEU A 131 -3.31 -7.77 -4.79
N ILE A 132 -2.97 -8.21 -6.01
CA ILE A 132 -3.92 -8.82 -6.94
C ILE A 132 -4.57 -10.06 -6.31
N LYS A 133 -3.77 -10.92 -5.67
CA LYS A 133 -4.27 -12.11 -4.97
C LYS A 133 -5.26 -11.74 -3.87
N THR A 134 -4.92 -10.77 -3.01
CA THR A 134 -5.81 -10.26 -1.96
C THR A 134 -7.09 -9.65 -2.51
N ILE A 135 -7.01 -8.83 -3.55
CA ILE A 135 -8.18 -8.15 -4.11
C ILE A 135 -9.15 -9.15 -4.74
N LYS A 136 -8.61 -10.18 -5.41
CA LYS A 136 -9.42 -11.28 -5.97
C LYS A 136 -10.08 -12.13 -4.89
N SER A 137 -9.50 -12.24 -3.68
CA SER A 137 -10.17 -13.00 -2.60
C SER A 137 -11.45 -12.31 -2.14
N PHE A 138 -11.50 -10.97 -2.13
CA PHE A 138 -12.72 -10.21 -1.81
C PHE A 138 -13.88 -10.44 -2.80
N GLN A 139 -13.59 -10.89 -4.02
CA GLN A 139 -14.61 -11.20 -5.03
C GLN A 139 -15.18 -12.61 -4.87
N LYS A 140 -14.40 -13.55 -4.31
CA LYS A 140 -14.82 -14.95 -4.15
C LYS A 140 -15.77 -15.19 -2.98
N GLU A 141 -15.83 -14.24 -2.04
CA GLU A 141 -16.70 -14.29 -0.85
C GLU A 141 -18.09 -13.64 -1.08
N LYS A 142 -18.46 -13.36 -2.34
CA LYS A 142 -19.79 -12.86 -2.73
C LYS A 142 -20.56 -13.94 -3.48
#